data_AF-A0A9P5ZKH6-F1
#
_entry.id   AF-A0A9P5ZKH6-F1
#
_cell.length_a   1.000
_cell.length_b   1.000
_cell.length_c   1.000
_cell.angle_alpha   90.00
_cell.angle_beta   90.00
_cell.angle_gamma   90.00
#
_symmetry.space_group_name_H-M   'P 1'
#
loop_
_entity.id
_entity.type
_entity.pdbx_description
1 polymer ?
#
loop_
_entity_poly.entity_id
_entity_poly.type
_entity_poly.pdbx_seq_one_letter_code
_entity_poly.pdbx_strand_id
1 'polypeptide(L)'
;EEYLLEVVHLEGPALSSLTHCKCCSKEVATFYRCKECFGGQILCKSCTVQCHIQHPLHHIKEWNGNCFIRMTLQAMGLQVQLGHLPEIPCPCPMTMPSFMVLHINGLHVITVNFCACDHVIEYGLPHQQLFQKRWFPAMFEQPQMCAPFSLLNHFQLATLQAKVTMYDYYGALEKLLNNSGLLHPPICC
;
A
#
# COMPACT_ATOMS: atom_id res chain seq x y z
N GLU A 1 -14.04 28.21 12.49
CA GLU A 1 -15.01 27.72 11.51
C GLU A 1 -14.37 27.46 10.14
N GLU A 2 -13.51 28.35 9.65
CA GLU A 2 -12.73 28.18 8.41
C GLU A 2 -11.93 26.86 8.32
N TYR A 3 -11.20 26.48 9.37
CA TYR A 3 -10.45 25.22 9.41
C TYR A 3 -11.32 23.96 9.31
N LEU A 4 -12.56 24.00 9.81
CA LEU A 4 -13.48 22.87 9.74
C LEU A 4 -13.96 22.66 8.30
N LEU A 5 -14.19 23.74 7.54
CA LEU A 5 -14.54 23.66 6.14
C LEU A 5 -13.41 23.05 5.32
N GLU A 6 -12.16 23.46 5.54
CA GLU A 6 -10.99 22.85 4.89
C GLU A 6 -10.87 21.35 5.19
N VAL A 7 -11.11 20.92 6.43
CA VAL A 7 -11.14 19.48 6.76
C VAL A 7 -12.27 18.76 6.02
N VAL A 8 -13.45 19.35 5.90
CA VAL A 8 -14.56 18.80 5.11
C VAL A 8 -14.22 18.72 3.62
N HIS A 9 -13.48 19.70 3.07
CA HIS A 9 -12.97 19.62 1.69
C HIS A 9 -11.95 18.49 1.48
N LEU A 10 -11.26 18.03 2.54
CA LEU A 10 -10.44 16.83 2.46
C LEU A 10 -11.27 15.55 2.39
N GLU A 11 -12.54 15.57 2.83
CA GLU A 11 -13.46 14.44 2.79
C GLU A 11 -14.31 14.40 1.52
N GLY A 12 -14.56 15.54 0.90
CA GLY A 12 -15.22 15.67 -0.40
C GLY A 12 -14.24 15.72 -1.60
N PRO A 13 -14.75 15.62 -2.83
CA PRO A 13 -14.03 16.07 -4.00
C PRO A 13 -13.93 17.60 -3.86
N ALA A 14 -12.71 18.16 -3.88
CA ALA A 14 -12.51 19.59 -3.77
C ALA A 14 -13.46 20.33 -4.74
N LEU A 15 -14.20 21.31 -4.22
CA LEU A 15 -15.33 21.97 -4.86
C LEU A 15 -15.15 22.17 -6.38
N SER A 16 -16.14 21.67 -7.12
CA SER A 16 -16.49 21.98 -8.52
C SER A 16 -15.47 21.62 -9.61
N SER A 17 -15.93 20.81 -10.59
CA SER A 17 -15.30 20.51 -11.91
C SER A 17 -14.16 19.47 -12.00
N LEU A 18 -14.15 18.45 -11.14
CA LEU A 18 -13.19 17.33 -11.25
C LEU A 18 -13.67 16.23 -12.22
N THR A 19 -13.95 16.62 -13.47
CA THR A 19 -14.14 15.63 -14.56
C THR A 19 -12.81 15.21 -15.16
N HIS A 20 -11.69 15.87 -14.84
CA HIS A 20 -10.41 15.62 -15.48
C HIS A 20 -9.33 15.13 -14.50
N CYS A 21 -8.52 14.17 -14.94
CA CYS A 21 -7.35 13.71 -14.20
C CYS A 21 -6.29 14.81 -14.09
N LYS A 22 -5.79 15.10 -12.89
CA LYS A 22 -4.76 16.15 -12.68
C LYS A 22 -3.40 15.85 -13.33
N CYS A 23 -3.13 14.58 -13.65
CA CYS A 23 -1.86 14.16 -14.25
C CYS A 23 -1.90 14.14 -15.79
N CYS A 24 -2.98 13.63 -16.40
CA CYS A 24 -3.06 13.45 -17.85
C CYS A 24 -4.13 14.29 -18.54
N SER A 25 -4.87 15.11 -17.77
CA SER A 25 -5.94 16.00 -18.25
C SER A 25 -7.05 15.30 -19.05
N LYS A 26 -7.18 13.98 -18.92
CA LYS A 26 -8.26 13.21 -19.56
C LYS A 26 -9.53 13.28 -18.73
N GLU A 27 -10.67 13.34 -19.41
CA GLU A 27 -11.97 13.21 -18.77
C GLU A 27 -12.14 11.80 -18.18
N VAL A 28 -12.68 11.73 -16.96
CA VAL A 28 -12.87 10.50 -16.20
C VAL A 28 -14.24 10.48 -15.53
N ALA A 29 -14.93 9.36 -15.67
CA ALA A 29 -16.19 9.10 -14.96
C ALA A 29 -15.96 8.76 -13.48
N THR A 30 -14.82 8.12 -13.18
CA THR A 30 -14.43 7.67 -11.85
C THR A 30 -13.04 8.16 -11.54
N PHE A 31 -12.85 8.66 -10.31
CA PHE A 31 -11.60 9.23 -9.89
C PHE A 31 -11.14 8.74 -8.52
N TYR A 32 -9.83 8.76 -8.33
CA TYR A 32 -9.15 8.16 -7.20
C TYR A 32 -8.30 9.20 -6.49
N ARG A 33 -8.20 9.08 -5.18
CA ARG A 33 -7.40 9.95 -4.32
C ARG A 33 -6.55 9.11 -3.39
N CYS A 34 -5.28 9.45 -3.29
CA CYS A 34 -4.37 8.87 -2.29
C CYS A 34 -4.44 9.66 -0.99
N LYS A 35 -4.41 8.98 0.16
CA LYS A 35 -4.42 9.63 1.49
C LYS A 35 -3.05 10.11 1.92
N GLU A 36 -1.99 9.47 1.45
CA GLU A 36 -0.60 9.73 1.85
C GLU A 36 0.14 10.69 0.91
N CYS A 37 -0.25 10.74 -0.37
CA CYS A 37 0.38 11.69 -1.29
C CYS A 37 0.02 13.13 -0.93
N PHE A 38 1.03 13.99 -0.93
CA PHE A 38 0.87 15.40 -0.64
C PHE A 38 -0.11 16.07 -1.62
N GLY A 39 -1.02 16.89 -1.08
CA GLY A 39 -1.97 17.67 -1.86
C GLY A 39 -3.21 16.92 -2.35
N GLY A 40 -3.41 15.65 -1.98
CA GLY A 40 -4.69 14.95 -2.13
C GLY A 40 -5.26 14.96 -3.56
N GLN A 41 -4.39 14.87 -4.56
CA GLN A 41 -4.76 15.03 -5.96
C GLN A 41 -5.70 13.92 -6.43
N ILE A 42 -6.55 14.30 -7.39
CA ILE A 42 -7.54 13.41 -7.99
C ILE A 42 -7.04 12.95 -9.35
N LEU A 43 -6.97 11.64 -9.51
CA LEU A 43 -6.32 10.97 -10.62
C LEU A 43 -7.23 9.91 -11.24
N CYS A 44 -7.02 9.62 -12.52
CA CYS A 44 -7.60 8.43 -13.17
C CYS A 44 -6.93 7.15 -12.66
N LYS A 45 -7.56 5.99 -12.91
CA LYS A 45 -7.03 4.68 -12.49
C LYS A 45 -5.58 4.46 -12.95
N SER A 46 -5.26 4.72 -14.22
CA SER A 46 -3.92 4.49 -14.77
C SER A 46 -2.86 5.41 -14.16
N CYS A 47 -3.16 6.70 -14.00
CA CYS A 47 -2.24 7.65 -13.37
C CYS A 47 -2.02 7.32 -11.89
N THR A 48 -3.07 6.90 -11.18
CA THR A 48 -2.92 6.43 -9.79
C THR A 48 -1.96 5.25 -9.72
N VAL A 49 -2.15 4.21 -10.55
CA VAL A 49 -1.25 3.04 -10.54
C VAL A 49 0.19 3.45 -10.86
N GLN A 50 0.40 4.26 -11.90
CA GLN A 50 1.74 4.71 -12.32
C GLN A 50 2.46 5.52 -11.24
N CYS A 51 1.80 6.49 -10.62
CA CYS A 51 2.38 7.31 -9.55
C CYS A 51 2.73 6.50 -8.29
N HIS A 52 2.13 5.31 -8.11
CA HIS A 52 2.30 4.50 -6.90
C HIS A 52 3.16 3.24 -7.12
N ILE A 53 3.79 3.06 -8.27
CA ILE A 53 4.72 1.93 -8.49
C ILE A 53 5.83 1.90 -7.42
N GLN A 54 6.35 3.07 -7.04
CA GLN A 54 7.37 3.21 -5.98
C GLN A 54 6.78 3.36 -4.57
N HIS A 55 5.45 3.46 -4.46
CA HIS A 55 4.73 3.64 -3.20
C HIS A 55 3.54 2.67 -3.10
N PRO A 56 3.77 1.35 -3.16
CA PRO A 56 2.70 0.35 -3.27
C PRO A 56 1.86 0.17 -2.01
N LEU A 57 2.25 0.81 -0.90
CA LEU A 57 1.63 0.69 0.43
C LEU A 57 0.83 1.95 0.83
N HIS A 58 0.43 2.78 -0.15
CA HIS A 58 -0.45 3.92 0.11
C HIS A 58 -1.92 3.50 0.05
N HIS A 59 -2.76 4.15 0.87
CA HIS A 59 -4.20 3.93 0.88
C HIS A 59 -4.89 4.79 -0.17
N ILE A 60 -5.64 4.14 -1.04
CA ILE A 60 -6.40 4.80 -2.09
C ILE A 60 -7.88 4.85 -1.69
N LYS A 61 -8.55 5.92 -2.10
CA LYS A 61 -10.00 6.00 -2.08
C LYS A 61 -10.52 6.23 -3.49
N GLU A 62 -11.64 5.58 -3.80
CA GLU A 62 -12.40 5.78 -5.03
C GLU A 62 -13.65 6.60 -4.73
N TRP A 63 -13.98 7.52 -5.63
CA TRP A 63 -15.25 8.23 -5.57
C TRP A 63 -16.36 7.45 -6.26
N ASN A 64 -17.41 7.06 -5.51
CA ASN A 64 -18.54 6.31 -6.04
C ASN A 64 -19.72 7.19 -6.53
N GLY A 65 -19.54 8.51 -6.56
CA GLY A 65 -20.61 9.48 -6.83
C GLY A 65 -21.09 10.25 -5.60
N ASN A 66 -21.05 9.61 -4.42
CA ASN A 66 -21.56 10.18 -3.17
C ASN A 66 -20.46 10.38 -2.12
N CYS A 67 -19.58 9.41 -1.97
CA CYS A 67 -18.51 9.45 -0.98
C CYS A 67 -17.26 8.70 -1.47
N PHE A 68 -16.16 8.95 -0.77
CA PHE A 68 -14.93 8.22 -0.99
C PHE A 68 -14.96 6.87 -0.27
N ILE A 69 -15.05 5.79 -1.04
CA ILE A 69 -14.95 4.41 -0.55
C ILE A 69 -13.49 3.94 -0.60
N ARG A 70 -13.16 2.99 0.26
CA ARG A 70 -11.82 2.41 0.32
C ARG A 70 -11.54 1.61 -0.97
N MET A 71 -10.34 1.81 -1.52
CA MET A 71 -9.82 1.06 -2.66
C MET A 71 -8.38 0.62 -2.37
N THR A 72 -7.90 -0.44 -3.02
CA THR A 72 -6.51 -0.89 -2.90
C THR A 72 -5.80 -0.78 -4.24
N LEU A 73 -4.49 -0.49 -4.21
CA LEU A 73 -3.67 -0.49 -5.41
C LEU A 73 -3.67 -1.87 -6.09
N GLN A 74 -3.74 -2.95 -5.29
CA GLN A 74 -3.91 -4.31 -5.80
C GLN A 74 -5.17 -4.48 -6.64
N ALA A 75 -6.35 -4.05 -6.14
CA ALA A 75 -7.60 -4.13 -6.89
C ALA A 75 -7.58 -3.24 -8.14
N MET A 76 -6.77 -2.18 -8.14
CA MET A 76 -6.51 -1.36 -9.32
C MET A 76 -5.55 -2.03 -10.33
N GLY A 77 -4.91 -3.14 -9.97
CA GLY A 77 -4.00 -3.92 -10.82
C GLY A 77 -2.52 -3.68 -10.55
N LEU A 78 -2.14 -2.93 -9.52
CA LEU A 78 -0.73 -2.76 -9.15
C LEU A 78 -0.18 -4.07 -8.58
N GLN A 79 0.94 -4.50 -9.12
CA GLN A 79 1.71 -5.66 -8.66
C GLN A 79 3.14 -5.23 -8.36
N VAL A 80 3.70 -5.71 -7.26
CA VAL A 80 5.06 -5.37 -6.83
C VAL A 80 6.03 -6.42 -7.35
N GLN A 81 6.93 -6.03 -8.25
CA GLN A 81 8.00 -6.91 -8.74
C GLN A 81 9.21 -6.89 -7.80
N LEU A 82 9.74 -8.07 -7.51
CA LEU A 82 10.96 -8.29 -6.74
C LEU A 82 12.07 -8.92 -7.61
N GLY A 83 13.31 -8.82 -7.13
CA GLY A 83 14.51 -9.29 -7.83
C GLY A 83 14.96 -8.33 -8.94
N HIS A 84 14.23 -8.28 -10.05
CA HIS A 84 14.55 -7.38 -11.17
C HIS A 84 14.29 -5.90 -10.83
N LEU A 85 14.95 -5.01 -11.57
CA LEU A 85 14.65 -3.57 -11.54
C LEU A 85 13.20 -3.32 -11.97
N PRO A 86 12.49 -2.34 -11.40
CA PRO A 86 11.08 -2.05 -11.74
C PRO A 86 10.83 -1.80 -13.23
N GLU A 87 11.82 -1.30 -13.96
CA GLU A 87 11.75 -0.96 -15.37
C GLU A 87 11.90 -2.19 -16.29
N ILE A 88 12.41 -3.32 -15.75
CA ILE A 88 12.69 -4.55 -16.49
C ILE A 88 11.70 -5.62 -16.04
N PRO A 89 10.68 -5.97 -16.84
CA PRO A 89 9.74 -7.03 -16.51
C PRO A 89 10.47 -8.36 -16.34
N CYS A 90 10.21 -9.07 -15.25
CA CYS A 90 10.72 -10.41 -15.04
C CYS A 90 10.08 -11.39 -16.06
N PRO A 91 10.84 -12.21 -16.79
CA PRO A 91 10.28 -13.18 -17.73
C PRO A 91 9.66 -14.39 -17.03
N CYS A 92 10.08 -14.69 -15.80
CA CYS A 92 9.61 -15.83 -15.00
C CYS A 92 9.11 -15.37 -13.61
N PRO A 93 7.99 -14.62 -13.51
CA PRO A 93 7.47 -14.17 -12.23
C PRO A 93 6.68 -15.28 -11.52
N MET A 94 7.05 -15.58 -10.28
CA MET A 94 6.22 -16.34 -9.36
C MET A 94 5.27 -15.37 -8.63
N THR A 95 4.01 -15.38 -9.03
CA THR A 95 2.99 -14.44 -8.53
C THR A 95 2.36 -14.94 -7.23
N MET A 96 2.36 -14.10 -6.21
CA MET A 96 1.67 -14.28 -4.94
C MET A 96 0.54 -13.24 -4.82
N PRO A 97 -0.73 -13.61 -5.06
CA PRO A 97 -1.85 -12.67 -5.12
C PRO A 97 -2.37 -12.22 -3.75
N SER A 98 -1.90 -12.79 -2.65
CA SER A 98 -2.35 -12.41 -1.30
C SER A 98 -1.15 -12.41 -0.37
N PHE A 99 -0.33 -11.36 -0.49
CA PHE A 99 0.86 -11.16 0.33
C PHE A 99 0.61 -10.02 1.32
N MET A 100 0.79 -10.29 2.61
CA MET A 100 0.50 -9.32 3.66
C MET A 100 1.73 -8.47 4.01
N VAL A 101 1.61 -7.15 3.96
CA VAL A 101 2.65 -6.22 4.38
C VAL A 101 2.17 -5.41 5.57
N LEU A 102 2.87 -5.52 6.69
CA LEU A 102 2.63 -4.69 7.87
C LEU A 102 3.35 -3.35 7.67
N HIS A 103 2.63 -2.24 7.58
CA HIS A 103 3.21 -0.92 7.36
C HIS A 103 2.77 0.07 8.43
N ILE A 104 3.50 1.18 8.59
CA ILE A 104 3.23 2.19 9.63
C ILE A 104 1.85 2.86 9.48
N ASN A 105 1.26 2.81 8.28
CA ASN A 105 -0.09 3.30 8.00
C ASN A 105 -1.16 2.19 8.03
N GLY A 106 -0.83 1.01 8.55
CA GLY A 106 -1.73 -0.14 8.65
C GLY A 106 -1.29 -1.33 7.80
N LEU A 107 -2.19 -2.30 7.70
CA LEU A 107 -1.94 -3.55 6.97
C LEU A 107 -2.23 -3.40 5.46
N HIS A 108 -1.51 -4.13 4.62
CA HIS A 108 -1.75 -4.14 3.19
C HIS A 108 -1.77 -5.56 2.68
N VAL A 109 -2.80 -5.90 1.89
CA VAL A 109 -2.79 -7.10 1.07
C VAL A 109 -2.46 -6.66 -0.34
N ILE A 110 -1.35 -7.16 -0.87
CA ILE A 110 -0.83 -6.80 -2.20
C ILE A 110 -0.50 -8.04 -3.01
N THR A 111 -0.37 -7.85 -4.32
CA THR A 111 0.17 -8.86 -5.22
C THR A 111 1.67 -8.64 -5.37
N VAL A 112 2.45 -9.66 -5.07
CA VAL A 112 3.91 -9.64 -5.18
C VAL A 112 4.37 -10.65 -6.22
N ASN A 113 5.27 -10.26 -7.10
CA ASN A 113 5.88 -11.10 -8.11
C ASN A 113 7.34 -11.33 -7.74
N PHE A 114 7.64 -12.53 -7.23
CA PHE A 114 9.00 -12.97 -6.98
C PHE A 114 9.67 -13.35 -8.31
N CYS A 115 10.95 -13.03 -8.46
CA CYS A 115 11.73 -13.50 -9.58
C CYS A 115 12.06 -14.99 -9.40
N ALA A 116 11.73 -15.82 -10.39
CA ALA A 116 12.10 -17.24 -10.45
C ALA A 116 13.00 -17.56 -11.66
N CYS A 117 13.77 -16.59 -12.14
CA CYS A 117 14.77 -16.82 -13.19
C CYS A 117 15.97 -17.61 -12.63
N ASP A 118 16.62 -18.40 -13.49
CA ASP A 118 17.68 -19.36 -13.10
C ASP A 118 18.96 -18.72 -12.54
N HIS A 119 19.10 -17.39 -12.61
CA HIS A 119 20.24 -16.64 -12.08
C HIS A 119 20.06 -16.30 -10.61
N VAL A 120 20.02 -17.33 -9.75
CA VAL A 120 19.89 -17.16 -8.29
C VAL A 120 21.01 -16.30 -7.71
N ILE A 121 22.20 -16.30 -8.32
CA ILE A 121 23.33 -15.45 -7.89
C ILE A 121 23.02 -13.95 -8.09
N GLU A 122 22.30 -13.60 -9.16
CA GLU A 122 21.99 -12.20 -9.50
C GLU A 122 20.74 -11.71 -8.79
N TYR A 123 19.68 -12.52 -8.75
CA TYR A 123 18.37 -12.11 -8.23
C TYR A 123 18.09 -12.57 -6.80
N GLY A 124 18.77 -13.61 -6.32
CA GLY A 124 18.61 -14.15 -4.97
C GLY A 124 17.36 -14.99 -4.76
N LEU A 125 17.32 -15.67 -3.61
CA LEU A 125 16.17 -16.41 -3.09
C LEU A 125 15.03 -15.46 -2.67
N PRO A 126 13.78 -15.94 -2.49
CA PRO A 126 12.63 -15.08 -2.17
C PRO A 126 12.84 -14.14 -0.97
N HIS A 127 13.44 -14.62 0.12
CA HIS A 127 13.72 -13.76 1.28
C HIS A 127 14.78 -12.69 0.98
N GLN A 128 15.79 -12.99 0.15
CA GLN A 128 16.81 -12.03 -0.26
C GLN A 128 16.20 -10.94 -1.13
N GLN A 129 15.29 -11.30 -2.03
CA GLN A 129 14.54 -10.35 -2.86
C GLN A 129 13.70 -9.37 -2.01
N LEU A 130 13.13 -9.84 -0.88
CA LEU A 130 12.46 -8.96 0.09
C LEU A 130 13.46 -8.02 0.78
N PHE A 131 14.60 -8.54 1.22
CA PHE A 131 15.65 -7.71 1.84
C PHE A 131 16.19 -6.63 0.88
N GLN A 132 16.33 -6.93 -0.41
CA GLN A 132 16.70 -5.94 -1.44
C GLN A 132 15.70 -4.77 -1.54
N LYS A 133 14.42 -5.00 -1.20
CA LYS A 133 13.39 -3.95 -1.09
C LYS A 133 13.24 -3.39 0.33
N ARG A 134 14.15 -3.73 1.25
CA ARG A 134 14.11 -3.37 2.68
C ARG A 134 12.85 -3.88 3.38
N TRP A 135 12.37 -5.05 2.99
CA TRP A 135 11.26 -5.75 3.62
C TRP A 135 11.80 -6.96 4.38
N PHE A 136 11.50 -7.01 5.68
CA PHE A 136 11.88 -8.11 6.54
C PHE A 136 10.77 -9.19 6.51
N PRO A 137 11.05 -10.41 6.03
CA PRO A 137 10.06 -11.48 6.01
C PRO A 137 9.74 -11.96 7.42
N ALA A 138 8.50 -12.36 7.70
CA ALA A 138 8.21 -13.03 8.97
C ALA A 138 8.68 -14.49 8.99
N MET A 139 8.75 -15.13 7.81
CA MET A 139 9.20 -16.52 7.63
C MET A 139 10.14 -16.62 6.42
N PHE A 140 11.21 -17.41 6.53
CA PHE A 140 12.27 -17.49 5.51
C PHE A 140 11.98 -18.46 4.36
N GLU A 141 11.29 -19.57 4.64
CA GLU A 141 11.05 -20.66 3.68
C GLU A 141 9.95 -20.30 2.67
N GLN A 142 8.83 -19.78 3.16
CA GLN A 142 7.71 -19.30 2.36
C GLN A 142 7.15 -18.02 2.99
N PRO A 143 7.71 -16.85 2.66
CA PRO A 143 7.17 -15.60 3.18
C PRO A 143 5.77 -15.39 2.60
N GLN A 144 4.76 -15.44 3.46
CA GLN A 144 3.40 -14.96 3.14
C GLN A 144 3.15 -13.54 3.65
N MET A 145 4.07 -13.06 4.48
CA MET A 145 3.99 -11.75 5.10
C MET A 145 5.38 -11.14 5.32
N CYS A 146 5.44 -9.82 5.31
CA CYS A 146 6.64 -9.07 5.66
C CYS A 146 6.31 -7.78 6.40
N ALA A 147 7.34 -7.20 7.01
CA ALA A 147 7.32 -5.86 7.58
C ALA A 147 8.51 -5.07 7.00
N PRO A 148 8.30 -3.86 6.44
CA PRO A 148 9.40 -2.99 6.07
C PRO A 148 10.24 -2.61 7.30
N PHE A 149 11.54 -2.40 7.12
CA PHE A 149 12.42 -1.98 8.23
C PHE A 149 11.95 -0.68 8.91
N SER A 150 11.24 0.20 8.18
CA SER A 150 10.61 1.39 8.77
C SER A 150 9.59 1.05 9.85
N LEU A 151 8.79 -0.02 9.68
CA LEU A 151 7.86 -0.49 10.71
C LEU A 151 8.63 -1.02 11.92
N LEU A 152 9.65 -1.84 11.70
CA LEU A 152 10.45 -2.44 12.78
C LEU A 152 11.10 -1.37 13.64
N ASN A 153 11.70 -0.35 13.01
CA ASN A 153 12.29 0.79 13.71
C ASN A 153 11.22 1.58 14.48
N HIS A 154 10.06 1.83 13.87
CA HIS A 154 8.96 2.54 14.54
C HIS A 154 8.43 1.76 15.75
N PHE A 155 8.27 0.43 15.63
CA PHE A 155 7.86 -0.43 16.73
C PHE A 155 8.90 -0.46 17.85
N GLN A 156 10.19 -0.52 17.53
CA GLN A 156 11.27 -0.46 18.52
C GLN A 156 11.22 0.86 19.30
N LEU A 157 11.05 1.99 18.62
CA LEU A 157 10.91 3.29 19.28
C LEU A 157 9.65 3.35 20.16
N ALA A 158 8.51 2.86 19.67
CA ALA A 158 7.26 2.82 20.45
C ALA A 158 7.39 1.94 21.71
N THR A 159 8.08 0.81 21.60
CA THR A 159 8.35 -0.11 22.71
C THR A 159 9.27 0.55 23.73
N LEU A 160 10.37 1.19 23.29
CA LEU A 160 11.34 1.82 24.18
C LEU A 160 10.81 3.08 24.87
N GLN A 161 10.05 3.92 24.16
CA GLN A 161 9.59 5.21 24.67
C GLN A 161 8.28 5.11 25.46
N ALA A 162 7.35 4.27 25.00
CA ALA A 162 5.98 4.22 25.54
C ALA A 162 5.59 2.84 26.09
N LYS A 163 6.51 1.87 26.13
CA LYS A 163 6.27 0.49 26.61
C LYS A 163 5.10 -0.19 25.87
N VAL A 164 4.89 0.18 24.62
CA VAL A 164 3.84 -0.42 23.77
C VAL A 164 4.19 -1.89 23.55
N THR A 165 3.23 -2.78 23.83
CA THR A 165 3.40 -4.21 23.56
C THR A 165 3.23 -4.49 22.07
N MET A 166 3.77 -5.62 21.58
CA MET A 166 3.53 -6.05 20.19
C MET A 166 2.03 -6.17 19.89
N TYR A 167 1.24 -6.70 20.84
CA TYR A 167 -0.20 -6.87 20.70
C TYR A 167 -0.92 -5.53 20.50
N ASP A 168 -0.63 -4.54 21.35
CA ASP A 168 -1.24 -3.21 21.23
C ASP A 168 -0.84 -2.51 19.93
N TYR A 169 0.42 -2.67 19.53
CA TYR A 169 0.93 -2.09 18.30
C TYR A 169 0.27 -2.70 17.07
N TYR A 170 0.15 -4.04 17.01
CA TYR A 170 -0.55 -4.73 15.93
C TYR A 170 -2.03 -4.32 15.89
N GLY A 171 -2.71 -4.27 17.04
CA GLY A 171 -4.10 -3.82 17.13
C GLY A 171 -4.28 -2.36 16.66
N ALA A 172 -3.29 -1.49 16.85
CA ALA A 172 -3.28 -0.15 16.26
C ALA A 172 -3.15 -0.20 14.72
N LEU A 173 -2.29 -1.07 14.17
CA LEU A 173 -2.17 -1.26 12.72
C LEU A 173 -3.47 -1.80 12.09
N GLU A 174 -4.16 -2.72 12.78
CA GLU A 174 -5.47 -3.24 12.34
C GLU A 174 -6.55 -2.14 12.34
N LYS A 175 -6.55 -1.27 13.35
CA LYS A 175 -7.49 -0.13 13.38
C LYS A 175 -7.20 0.87 12.26
N LEU A 176 -5.92 1.15 11.97
CA LEU A 176 -5.54 1.98 10.82
C LEU A 176 -6.04 1.42 9.49
N LEU A 177 -6.11 0.09 9.36
CA LEU A 177 -6.71 -0.58 8.22
C LEU A 177 -8.21 -0.32 8.12
N ASN A 178 -8.92 -0.56 9.22
CA ASN A 178 -10.37 -0.55 9.31
C ASN A 178 -10.82 0.08 10.63
N ASN A 179 -11.02 1.39 10.63
CA ASN A 179 -11.56 2.12 11.79
C ASN A 179 -12.98 1.65 12.19
N SER A 180 -13.67 0.85 11.36
CA SER A 180 -15.01 0.34 11.61
C SER A 180 -15.06 -1.02 12.33
N GLY A 181 -13.94 -1.76 12.42
CA GLY A 181 -13.91 -3.10 13.04
C GLY A 181 -14.64 -4.21 12.27
N LEU A 182 -15.16 -3.94 11.07
CA LEU A 182 -16.03 -4.86 10.31
C LEU A 182 -15.31 -5.77 9.31
N LEU A 183 -13.99 -5.66 9.21
CA LEU A 183 -13.18 -6.42 8.27
C LEU A 183 -11.95 -6.92 9.02
N HIS A 184 -12.03 -8.18 9.46
CA HIS A 184 -10.90 -8.87 10.06
C HIS A 184 -9.91 -9.22 8.94
N PRO A 185 -8.62 -8.86 9.05
CA PRO A 185 -7.61 -9.51 8.22
C PRO A 185 -7.69 -11.03 8.49
N PRO A 186 -7.24 -11.89 7.55
CA PRO A 186 -7.17 -13.32 7.82
C PRO A 186 -6.36 -13.53 9.11
N ILE A 187 -7.04 -14.03 10.13
CA ILE A 187 -6.48 -14.31 11.45
C ILE A 187 -5.46 -15.44 11.23
N CYS A 188 -4.19 -15.19 11.56
CA CYS A 188 -3.19 -16.25 11.55
C CYS A 188 -3.56 -17.30 12.60
N CYS A 189 -3.61 -18.57 12.15
CA CYS A 189 -3.34 -19.73 12.99
C CYS A 189 -1.86 -20.09 12.84
#